data_AF-A0AAC9LGU6-F1
#
_entry.id   AF-A0AAC9LGU6-F1
#
_cell.length_a   1.000
_cell.length_b   1.000
_cell.length_c   1.000
_cell.angle_alpha   90.00
_cell.angle_beta   90.00
_cell.angle_gamma   90.00
#
_symmetry.space_group_name_H-M   'P 1'
#
loop_
_entity.id
_entity.type
_entity.pdbx_description
1 polymer ?
#
loop_
_entity_poly.entity_id
_entity_poly.type
_entity_poly.pdbx_seq_one_letter_code
_entity_poly.pdbx_strand_id
1 'polypeptide(L)'
;MSVIEVVAELRRAYALLVDALAATAHAEQAIDDGSTTFDAATTGSAQPAVDSARHCALAAADDIRAARAALVAAQDVIDAYCQEIAGHGIIDGTTITGPTGTKPTPPPATSPPNQPSAPAPPQSATSPRSPNSNAAASRSAPTESSE
;
A
#
# COMPACT_ATOMS: atom_id res chain seq x y z
N MET A 1 -21.63 -5.02 16.58
CA MET A 1 -20.76 -3.89 16.92
C MET A 1 -21.41 -2.63 16.37
N SER A 2 -21.57 -1.61 17.20
CA SER A 2 -22.09 -0.29 16.82
C SER A 2 -21.01 0.53 16.11
N VAL A 3 -21.41 1.47 15.25
CA VAL A 3 -20.49 2.47 14.65
C VAL A 3 -19.71 3.23 15.74
N ILE A 4 -20.36 3.53 16.87
CA ILE A 4 -19.73 4.21 18.02
C ILE A 4 -18.63 3.34 18.65
N GLU A 5 -18.84 2.02 18.74
CA GLU A 5 -17.86 1.07 19.27
C GLU A 5 -16.65 0.95 18.33
N VAL A 6 -16.88 0.91 17.02
CA VAL A 6 -15.81 0.88 16.00
C VAL A 6 -14.95 2.15 16.05
N VAL A 7 -15.58 3.33 16.17
CA VAL A 7 -14.85 4.61 16.30
C VAL A 7 -14.07 4.69 17.62
N ALA A 8 -14.61 4.14 18.72
CA ALA A 8 -13.90 4.08 19.99
C ALA A 8 -12.66 3.18 19.92
N GLU A 9 -12.78 1.99 19.30
CA GLU A 9 -11.65 1.07 19.15
C GLU A 9 -10.59 1.62 18.17
N LEU A 10 -10.99 2.30 17.09
CA LEU A 10 -10.05 2.95 16.18
C LEU A 10 -9.24 4.05 16.88
N ARG A 11 -9.88 4.89 17.70
CA ARG A 11 -9.19 5.91 18.51
C ARG A 11 -8.22 5.29 19.50
N ARG A 12 -8.59 4.15 20.09
CA ARG A 12 -7.72 3.39 21.01
C ARG A 12 -6.51 2.80 20.28
N ALA A 13 -6.72 2.21 19.10
CA ALA A 13 -5.64 1.69 18.26
C ALA A 13 -4.66 2.79 17.84
N TYR A 14 -5.17 3.97 17.45
CA TYR A 14 -4.33 5.14 17.13
C TYR A 14 -3.51 5.61 18.35
N ALA A 15 -4.11 5.67 19.55
CA ALA A 15 -3.38 6.03 20.76
C ALA A 15 -2.24 5.03 21.06
N LEU A 16 -2.51 3.73 20.97
CA LEU A 16 -1.48 2.69 21.13
C LEU A 16 -0.36 2.79 20.07
N LEU A 17 -0.69 3.21 18.85
CA LEU A 17 0.28 3.42 17.78
C LEU A 17 1.21 4.62 18.08
N VAL A 18 0.65 5.72 18.57
CA VAL A 18 1.43 6.90 19.01
C VAL A 18 2.34 6.55 20.18
N ASP A 19 1.83 5.81 21.17
CA ASP A 19 2.64 5.32 22.31
C ASP A 19 3.77 4.39 21.84
N ALA A 20 3.50 3.49 20.89
CA ALA A 20 4.51 2.60 20.31
C ALA A 20 5.57 3.37 19.51
N LEU A 21 5.19 4.37 18.71
CA LEU A 21 6.11 5.25 18.00
C LEU A 21 7.02 6.01 18.96
N ALA A 22 6.47 6.58 20.04
CA ALA A 22 7.25 7.24 21.09
C ALA A 22 8.21 6.26 21.79
N ALA A 23 7.75 5.04 22.08
CA ALA A 23 8.59 4.00 22.67
C ALA A 23 9.74 3.56 21.75
N THR A 24 9.49 3.39 20.44
CA THR A 24 10.58 3.07 19.48
C THR A 24 11.62 4.18 19.40
N ALA A 25 11.21 5.45 19.30
CA ALA A 25 12.14 6.58 19.28
C ALA A 25 12.98 6.69 20.57
N HIS A 26 12.38 6.45 21.72
CA HIS A 26 13.10 6.40 23.00
C HIS A 26 14.09 5.21 23.06
N ALA A 27 13.73 4.06 22.49
CA ALA A 27 14.59 2.88 22.46
C ALA A 27 15.74 3.01 21.44
N GLU A 28 15.53 3.65 20.29
CA GLU A 28 16.59 4.06 19.36
C GLU A 28 17.63 4.93 20.09
N GLN A 29 17.19 6.02 20.73
CA GLN A 29 18.06 6.91 21.50
C GLN A 29 18.84 6.16 22.60
N ALA A 30 18.17 5.28 23.34
CA ALA A 30 18.82 4.51 24.42
C ALA A 30 19.87 3.52 23.91
N ILE A 31 19.69 2.94 22.70
CA ILE A 31 20.71 2.10 22.07
C ILE A 31 21.88 2.95 21.57
N ASP A 32 21.64 4.11 20.98
CA ASP A 32 22.71 5.00 20.49
C ASP A 32 23.56 5.55 21.66
N ASP A 33 22.92 6.00 22.74
CA ASP A 33 23.60 6.46 23.97
C ASP A 33 24.38 5.32 24.66
N GLY A 34 23.78 4.13 24.71
CA GLY A 34 24.39 2.92 25.26
C GLY A 34 25.60 2.46 24.44
N SER A 35 25.48 2.46 23.10
CA SER A 35 26.56 2.11 22.17
C SER A 35 27.72 3.09 22.26
N THR A 36 27.42 4.39 22.30
CA THR A 36 28.42 5.46 22.48
C THR A 36 29.18 5.28 23.80
N THR A 37 28.46 4.98 24.89
CA THR A 37 29.05 4.73 26.21
C THR A 37 29.92 3.46 26.21
N PHE A 38 29.45 2.39 25.57
CA PHE A 38 30.17 1.13 25.45
C PHE A 38 31.45 1.29 24.61
N ASP A 39 31.39 2.04 23.52
CA ASP A 39 32.55 2.32 22.65
C ASP A 39 33.63 3.14 23.36
N ALA A 40 33.22 4.15 24.12
CA ALA A 40 34.14 4.91 24.97
C ALA A 40 34.80 4.01 26.03
N ALA A 41 34.02 3.14 26.69
CA ALA A 41 34.51 2.23 27.72
C ALA A 41 35.40 1.08 27.19
N THR A 42 35.23 0.70 25.92
CA THR A 42 35.96 -0.43 25.29
C THR A 42 37.02 0.01 24.26
N THR A 43 37.30 1.32 24.17
CA THR A 43 38.29 1.88 23.24
C THR A 43 39.66 1.19 23.38
N GLY A 44 40.17 0.65 22.27
CA GLY A 44 41.44 -0.08 22.22
C GLY A 44 41.35 -1.57 22.63
N SER A 45 40.18 -2.07 23.02
CA SER A 45 39.98 -3.51 23.27
C SER A 45 39.93 -4.29 21.95
N ALA A 46 40.66 -5.41 21.90
CA ALA A 46 40.63 -6.41 20.83
C ALA A 46 39.96 -7.73 21.28
N GLN A 47 39.11 -7.67 22.32
CA GLN A 47 38.38 -8.84 22.81
C GLN A 47 37.20 -9.17 21.89
N PRO A 48 37.04 -10.41 21.40
CA PRO A 48 35.92 -10.76 20.51
C PRO A 48 34.52 -10.50 21.09
N ALA A 49 34.40 -10.45 22.42
CA ALA A 49 33.17 -10.09 23.10
C ALA A 49 32.74 -8.61 22.85
N VAL A 50 33.69 -7.70 22.63
CA VAL A 50 33.41 -6.29 22.30
C VAL A 50 32.84 -6.18 20.89
N ASP A 51 33.44 -6.85 19.92
CA ASP A 51 32.94 -6.88 18.54
C ASP A 51 31.56 -7.55 18.45
N SER A 52 31.35 -8.64 19.20
CA SER A 52 30.04 -9.29 19.31
C SER A 52 28.98 -8.37 19.93
N ALA A 53 29.31 -7.67 21.02
CA ALA A 53 28.39 -6.72 21.65
C ALA A 53 28.02 -5.55 20.72
N ARG A 54 29.00 -5.00 19.98
CA ARG A 54 28.76 -3.98 18.93
C ARG A 54 27.83 -4.50 17.84
N HIS A 55 28.06 -5.71 17.35
CA HIS A 55 27.21 -6.29 16.31
C HIS A 55 25.76 -6.50 16.81
N CYS A 56 25.57 -6.98 18.04
CA CYS A 56 24.25 -7.08 18.66
C CYS A 56 23.56 -5.72 18.84
N ALA A 57 24.29 -4.68 19.23
CA ALA A 57 23.74 -3.33 19.37
C ALA A 57 23.27 -2.74 18.03
N LEU A 58 24.08 -2.92 16.97
CA LEU A 58 23.71 -2.52 15.60
C LEU A 58 22.47 -3.27 15.09
N ALA A 59 22.42 -4.60 15.28
CA ALA A 59 21.26 -5.40 14.90
C ALA A 59 19.98 -4.97 15.65
N ALA A 60 20.09 -4.70 16.96
CA ALA A 60 18.96 -4.19 17.73
C ALA A 60 18.50 -2.79 17.26
N ALA A 61 19.43 -1.90 16.86
CA ALA A 61 19.06 -0.61 16.26
C ALA A 61 18.38 -0.77 14.89
N ASP A 62 18.81 -1.74 14.07
CA ASP A 62 18.17 -2.07 12.79
C ASP A 62 16.74 -2.62 13.00
N ASP A 63 16.55 -3.53 13.96
CA ASP A 63 15.24 -4.11 14.32
C ASP A 63 14.25 -3.03 14.79
N ILE A 64 14.69 -2.08 15.62
CA ILE A 64 13.81 -1.00 16.09
C ILE A 64 13.47 -0.03 14.95
N ARG A 65 14.43 0.32 14.09
CA ARG A 65 14.14 1.14 12.89
C ARG A 65 13.16 0.45 11.95
N ALA A 66 13.25 -0.87 11.79
CA ALA A 66 12.28 -1.65 11.02
C ALA A 66 10.89 -1.66 11.68
N ALA A 67 10.81 -1.84 13.01
CA ALA A 67 9.56 -1.76 13.75
C ALA A 67 8.91 -0.36 13.66
N ARG A 68 9.72 0.70 13.80
CA ARG A 68 9.28 2.09 13.66
C ARG A 68 8.74 2.38 12.25
N ALA A 69 9.40 1.88 11.21
CA ALA A 69 8.92 2.01 9.83
C ALA A 69 7.56 1.29 9.61
N ALA A 70 7.38 0.10 10.20
CA ALA A 70 6.11 -0.62 10.15
C ALA A 70 4.98 0.10 10.90
N LEU A 71 5.29 0.73 12.04
CA LEU A 71 4.33 1.55 12.80
C LEU A 71 3.92 2.81 12.05
N VAL A 72 4.85 3.50 11.37
CA VAL A 72 4.52 4.65 10.50
C VAL A 72 3.63 4.21 9.34
N ALA A 73 3.94 3.10 8.67
CA ALA A 73 3.08 2.59 7.59
C ALA A 73 1.66 2.22 8.09
N ALA A 74 1.52 1.74 9.34
CA ALA A 74 0.21 1.52 9.95
C ALA A 74 -0.51 2.84 10.28
N GLN A 75 0.22 3.92 10.59
CA GLN A 75 -0.35 5.26 10.80
C GLN A 75 -0.90 5.80 9.48
N ASP A 76 -0.11 5.74 8.41
CA ASP A 76 -0.49 6.20 7.07
C ASP A 76 -1.79 5.52 6.58
N VAL A 77 -1.98 4.23 6.87
CA VAL A 77 -3.21 3.49 6.54
C VAL A 77 -4.42 3.97 7.34
N ILE A 78 -4.25 4.24 8.65
CA ILE A 78 -5.33 4.77 9.50
C ILE A 78 -5.70 6.20 9.09
N ASP A 79 -4.71 7.02 8.77
CA ASP A 79 -4.91 8.42 8.40
C ASP A 79 -5.56 8.52 7.00
N ALA A 80 -5.13 7.71 6.03
CA ALA A 80 -5.77 7.61 4.73
C ALA A 80 -7.25 7.19 4.84
N TYR A 81 -7.53 6.15 5.64
CA TYR A 81 -8.91 5.71 5.91
C TYR A 81 -9.75 6.80 6.59
N CYS A 82 -9.18 7.53 7.55
CA CYS A 82 -9.85 8.68 8.19
C CYS A 82 -10.15 9.79 7.17
N GLN A 83 -9.24 10.04 6.23
CA GLN A 83 -9.41 11.05 5.18
C GLN A 83 -10.46 10.65 4.13
N GLU A 84 -10.51 9.38 3.74
CA GLU A 84 -11.54 8.82 2.86
C GLU A 84 -12.95 8.87 3.49
N ILE A 85 -13.08 8.56 4.78
CA ILE A 85 -14.38 8.54 5.49
C ILE A 85 -14.84 9.93 5.95
N ALA A 86 -13.92 10.82 6.33
CA ALA A 86 -14.27 12.23 6.49
C ALA A 86 -14.78 12.82 5.16
N GLY A 87 -14.22 12.36 4.03
CA GLY A 87 -14.63 12.67 2.65
C GLY A 87 -14.24 14.08 2.20
N HIS A 88 -14.46 15.05 3.07
CA HIS A 88 -14.03 16.43 3.02
C HIS A 88 -13.60 16.79 4.45
N GLY A 89 -12.48 17.48 4.61
CA GLY A 89 -11.66 17.43 5.84
C GLY A 89 -12.40 17.55 7.18
N ILE A 90 -11.85 16.88 8.21
CA ILE A 90 -12.23 17.07 9.63
C ILE A 90 -11.71 18.43 10.16
N ILE A 91 -11.88 19.48 9.36
CA ILE A 91 -11.57 20.87 9.65
C ILE A 91 -12.70 21.72 9.07
N ASP A 92 -13.88 21.62 9.68
CA ASP A 92 -14.56 22.79 10.25
C ASP A 92 -15.88 22.37 10.91
N GLY A 93 -16.01 22.68 12.20
CA GLY A 93 -17.18 22.31 12.98
C GLY A 93 -18.36 23.25 12.72
N THR A 94 -19.12 23.07 11.65
CA THR A 94 -20.48 23.66 11.57
C THR A 94 -21.44 22.90 10.63
N THR A 95 -22.67 22.70 11.14
CA THR A 95 -23.90 22.41 10.39
C THR A 95 -24.10 21.01 9.81
N ILE A 96 -24.82 20.17 10.57
CA ILE A 96 -25.61 19.06 10.00
C ILE A 96 -26.67 19.67 9.05
N THR A 97 -26.56 19.41 7.76
CA THR A 97 -27.64 19.62 6.78
C THR A 97 -27.95 18.32 6.05
N GLY A 98 -29.24 18.02 5.90
CA GLY A 98 -29.74 16.68 5.56
C GLY A 98 -29.57 16.27 4.09
N PRO A 99 -30.00 15.04 3.74
CA PRO A 99 -29.79 14.46 2.42
C PRO A 99 -30.64 15.19 1.37
N THR A 100 -30.00 16.02 0.55
CA THR A 100 -30.60 16.56 -0.68
C THR A 100 -30.15 15.69 -1.85
N GLY A 101 -31.08 14.91 -2.39
CA GLY A 101 -30.79 14.00 -3.50
C GLY A 101 -30.47 14.76 -4.78
N THR A 102 -29.26 14.59 -5.31
CA THR A 102 -28.86 15.10 -6.62
C THR A 102 -28.99 14.00 -7.68
N LYS A 103 -30.04 14.11 -8.48
CA LYS A 103 -30.28 13.30 -9.68
C LYS A 103 -29.08 13.42 -10.64
N PRO A 104 -28.52 12.33 -11.19
CA PRO A 104 -27.42 12.41 -12.14
C PRO A 104 -27.80 13.20 -13.39
N THR A 105 -26.97 14.20 -13.73
CA THR A 105 -27.07 14.95 -14.99
C THR A 105 -26.57 14.06 -16.14
N PRO A 106 -27.32 13.89 -17.25
CA PRO A 106 -26.82 13.14 -18.40
C PRO A 106 -25.71 13.92 -19.13
N PRO A 107 -24.74 13.23 -19.76
CA PRO A 107 -23.70 13.89 -20.54
C PRO A 107 -24.29 14.59 -21.79
N PRO A 108 -23.65 15.65 -22.30
CA PRO A 108 -24.12 16.36 -23.49
C PRO A 108 -24.03 15.46 -24.74
N ALA A 109 -25.15 15.31 -25.44
CA ALA A 109 -25.22 14.55 -26.67
C ALA A 109 -24.50 15.29 -27.83
N THR A 110 -23.46 14.68 -28.40
CA THR A 110 -22.83 15.16 -29.63
C THR A 110 -23.62 14.70 -30.85
N SER A 111 -24.53 15.54 -31.35
CA SER A 111 -25.26 15.26 -32.60
C SER A 111 -24.39 15.53 -33.83
N PRO A 112 -24.20 14.56 -34.75
CA PRO A 112 -23.50 14.78 -36.01
C PRO A 112 -24.42 15.37 -37.08
N PRO A 113 -24.01 16.39 -37.86
CA PRO A 113 -24.80 16.89 -38.98
C PRO A 113 -24.42 16.26 -40.33
N ASN A 114 -25.47 15.94 -41.10
CA ASN A 114 -25.54 15.71 -42.56
C ASN A 114 -25.07 14.36 -43.14
N GLN A 115 -26.07 13.52 -43.41
CA GLN A 115 -26.13 12.64 -44.58
C GLN A 115 -27.37 13.01 -45.41
N PRO A 116 -27.28 13.05 -46.75
CA PRO A 116 -28.47 12.83 -47.59
C PRO A 116 -28.36 11.61 -48.54
N SER A 117 -29.35 10.71 -48.40
CA SER A 117 -29.98 9.90 -49.47
C SER A 117 -29.27 8.69 -50.13
N ALA A 118 -29.98 7.57 -50.16
CA ALA A 118 -29.78 6.34 -50.97
C ALA A 118 -30.92 6.23 -52.02
N PRO A 119 -31.02 5.25 -52.98
CA PRO A 119 -30.34 3.93 -53.17
C PRO A 119 -29.47 3.89 -54.48
N ALA A 120 -29.07 2.79 -55.16
CA ALA A 120 -29.45 1.35 -55.19
C ALA A 120 -28.31 0.41 -55.73
N PRO A 121 -28.49 -0.93 -55.80
CA PRO A 121 -27.43 -1.93 -56.15
C PRO A 121 -27.51 -2.38 -57.64
N PRO A 122 -26.71 -3.37 -58.21
CA PRO A 122 -25.97 -4.48 -57.54
C PRO A 122 -24.66 -5.06 -58.18
N GLN A 123 -24.08 -6.09 -57.50
CA GLN A 123 -23.07 -7.11 -57.95
C GLN A 123 -21.61 -6.62 -58.22
N SER A 124 -20.52 -7.25 -57.77
CA SER A 124 -20.17 -8.69 -57.87
C SER A 124 -18.93 -9.11 -57.05
N ALA A 125 -18.96 -10.35 -56.57
CA ALA A 125 -17.86 -11.35 -56.51
C ALA A 125 -16.48 -11.09 -55.84
N THR A 126 -16.18 -11.98 -54.88
CA THR A 126 -14.89 -12.67 -54.60
C THR A 126 -13.64 -11.90 -54.12
N SER A 127 -13.21 -12.26 -52.91
CA SER A 127 -11.81 -12.66 -52.65
C SER A 127 -11.77 -13.77 -51.56
N PRO A 128 -10.74 -14.65 -51.55
CA PRO A 128 -10.94 -16.01 -51.06
C PRO A 128 -10.42 -16.32 -49.64
N ARG A 129 -10.87 -17.48 -49.16
CA ARG A 129 -10.56 -18.14 -47.89
C ARG A 129 -9.18 -18.80 -47.88
N SER A 130 -8.36 -18.48 -46.87
CA SER A 130 -7.53 -19.35 -45.98
C SER A 130 -6.67 -20.49 -46.59
N PRO A 131 -5.55 -20.90 -45.95
CA PRO A 131 -5.72 -21.82 -44.82
C PRO A 131 -4.74 -21.69 -43.64
N ASN A 132 -5.26 -22.17 -42.50
CA ASN A 132 -4.55 -22.60 -41.30
C ASN A 132 -3.45 -23.65 -41.60
N SER A 133 -2.40 -23.70 -40.77
CA SER A 133 -1.43 -24.81 -40.76
C SER A 133 -0.97 -25.06 -39.32
N ASN A 134 -1.32 -26.23 -38.80
CA ASN A 134 -0.95 -26.70 -37.47
C ASN A 134 -0.39 -28.13 -37.56
N ALA A 135 0.91 -28.29 -37.33
CA ALA A 135 1.63 -29.56 -37.13
C ALA A 135 3.10 -29.25 -36.72
N ALA A 136 3.85 -30.09 -36.00
CA ALA A 136 3.52 -31.11 -34.99
C ALA A 136 4.85 -31.64 -34.38
N ALA A 137 4.91 -31.79 -33.04
CA ALA A 137 5.92 -32.59 -32.28
C ALA A 137 7.41 -32.15 -32.39
N SER A 138 8.38 -32.52 -31.52
CA SER A 138 8.44 -33.56 -30.47
C SER A 138 9.36 -33.18 -29.28
N ARG A 139 9.00 -33.67 -28.08
CA ARG A 139 9.83 -34.30 -26.99
C ARG A 139 11.28 -33.80 -26.73
N SER A 140 11.68 -33.55 -25.49
CA SER A 140 12.10 -34.61 -24.52
C SER A 140 12.04 -34.19 -23.03
N ALA A 141 12.03 -35.17 -22.12
CA ALA A 141 11.95 -35.06 -20.63
C ALA A 141 13.28 -35.58 -19.98
N PRO A 142 13.42 -36.00 -18.69
CA PRO A 142 12.54 -35.98 -17.49
C PRO A 142 13.29 -35.62 -16.14
N THR A 143 12.76 -36.12 -15.00
CA THR A 143 13.21 -36.11 -13.56
C THR A 143 12.84 -34.87 -12.70
N GLU A 144 12.53 -34.95 -11.39
CA GLU A 144 12.52 -36.10 -10.43
C GLU A 144 11.39 -35.97 -9.36
N SER A 145 11.28 -36.97 -8.47
CA SER A 145 10.18 -37.29 -7.55
C SER A 145 9.90 -36.30 -6.40
N SER A 146 8.70 -36.42 -5.83
CA SER A 146 8.41 -36.10 -4.42
C SER A 146 7.41 -37.11 -3.86
N GLU A 147 7.91 -38.05 -3.05
CA GLU A 147 7.32 -38.62 -1.81
C GLU A 147 8.27 -39.72 -1.26
#